data_AF-A0A350IEB9-F1
#
_entry.id   AF-A0A350IEB9-F1
#
_cell.length_a   1.000
_cell.length_b   1.000
_cell.length_c   1.000
_cell.angle_alpha   90.00
_cell.angle_beta   90.00
_cell.angle_gamma   90.00
#
_symmetry.space_group_name_H-M   'P 1'
#
loop_
_entity.id
_entity.type
_entity.pdbx_description
1 polymer ?
#
loop_
_entity_poly.entity_id
_entity_poly.type
_entity_poly.pdbx_seq_one_letter_code
_entity_poly.pdbx_strand_id
1 'polypeptide(L)'
;MPTKFKKDGLEWEGGSRFGAKKQATIKKYFIKQTPKQELIDYINNANSKPKIKQKCRNELTRRGVKLIKVPQSESTQDFLTRLK
;
A
#
# COMPACT_ATOMS: atom_id res chain seq x y z
N MET A 1 -1.40 -16.93 -9.12
CA MET A 1 -1.38 -15.59 -9.77
C MET A 1 -0.94 -14.54 -8.76
N PRO A 2 -0.05 -13.59 -9.10
CA PRO A 2 0.38 -12.55 -8.16
C PRO A 2 -0.82 -11.72 -7.68
N THR A 3 -0.91 -11.51 -6.36
CA THR A 3 -2.02 -10.74 -5.78
C THR A 3 -1.90 -9.27 -6.15
N LYS A 4 -2.91 -8.74 -6.84
CA LYS A 4 -3.05 -7.31 -7.13
C LYS A 4 -3.57 -6.56 -5.90
N PHE A 5 -3.02 -5.38 -5.66
CA PHE A 5 -3.50 -4.44 -4.64
C PHE A 5 -4.61 -3.56 -5.18
N LYS A 6 -4.43 -3.01 -6.38
CA LYS A 6 -5.42 -2.22 -7.13
C LYS A 6 -5.46 -2.63 -8.61
N LYS A 7 -6.46 -2.15 -9.34
CA LYS A 7 -6.57 -2.37 -10.79
C LYS A 7 -5.37 -1.74 -11.50
N ASP A 8 -4.96 -2.32 -12.63
CA ASP A 8 -3.86 -1.80 -13.43
C ASP A 8 -4.21 -0.39 -13.93
N GLY A 9 -3.20 0.47 -13.98
CA GLY A 9 -3.31 1.83 -14.50
C GLY A 9 -2.68 1.94 -15.88
N LEU A 10 -3.14 2.93 -16.64
CA LEU A 10 -2.48 3.39 -17.85
C LEU A 10 -1.71 4.66 -17.48
N GLU A 11 -0.39 4.63 -17.63
CA GLU A 11 0.46 5.81 -17.55
C GLU A 11 0.94 6.15 -18.96
N TRP A 12 0.87 7.44 -19.32
CA TRP A 12 1.37 7.92 -20.60
C TRP A 12 2.75 8.50 -20.38
N GLU A 13 3.76 7.79 -20.85
CA GLU A 13 5.15 8.23 -20.80
C GLU A 13 5.52 8.83 -22.16
N GLY A 14 6.24 9.96 -22.13
CA GLY A 14 6.65 10.67 -23.33
C GLY A 14 5.68 11.77 -23.78
N GLY A 15 6.27 12.74 -24.48
CA GLY A 15 5.70 14.04 -24.79
C GLY A 15 6.68 15.16 -24.48
N SER A 16 7.91 15.05 -24.99
CA SER A 16 8.78 16.23 -25.09
C SER A 16 8.09 17.25 -26.00
N ARG A 17 8.29 18.54 -25.74
CA ARG A 17 7.76 19.66 -26.55
C ARG A 17 8.13 19.55 -28.04
N PHE A 18 9.03 18.64 -28.41
CA PHE A 18 9.56 18.39 -29.76
C PHE A 18 9.10 17.06 -30.39
N GLY A 19 7.81 16.72 -30.31
CA GLY A 19 7.20 15.76 -31.26
C GLY A 19 7.33 14.26 -30.96
N ALA A 20 7.82 13.86 -29.80
CA ALA A 20 7.81 12.44 -29.42
C ALA A 20 6.37 11.94 -29.14
N LYS A 21 5.95 10.85 -29.80
CA LYS A 21 4.63 10.24 -29.60
C LYS A 21 4.51 9.71 -28.16
N LYS A 22 3.38 10.00 -27.51
CA LYS A 22 3.07 9.47 -26.16
C LYS A 22 2.90 7.95 -26.24
N GLN A 23 3.62 7.21 -25.41
CA GLN A 23 3.48 5.77 -25.31
C GLN A 23 2.68 5.43 -24.05
N ALA A 24 1.70 4.54 -24.19
CA ALA A 24 0.91 4.05 -23.09
C ALA A 24 1.62 2.85 -22.43
N THR A 25 2.09 3.03 -21.20
CA THR A 25 2.67 1.96 -20.38
C THR A 25 1.62 1.45 -19.39
N ILE A 26 1.43 0.12 -19.35
CA ILE A 26 0.50 -0.51 -18.38
C ILE A 26 1.22 -0.69 -17.05
N LYS A 27 0.80 0.06 -16.03
CA LYS A 27 1.32 -0.06 -14.67
C LYS A 27 0.56 -1.12 -13.89
N LYS A 28 1.25 -2.18 -13.54
CA LYS A 28 0.71 -3.29 -12.76
C LYS A 28 0.90 -2.99 -11.28
N TYR A 29 -0.19 -2.96 -10.51
CA TYR A 29 -0.13 -2.67 -9.07
C TYR A 29 -0.21 -3.95 -8.23
N PHE A 30 0.88 -4.71 -8.23
CA PHE A 30 0.99 -5.90 -7.39
C PHE A 30 1.28 -5.53 -5.94
N ILE A 31 0.68 -6.27 -5.01
CA ILE A 31 0.84 -6.01 -3.57
C ILE A 31 2.30 -6.09 -3.10
N LYS A 32 3.11 -6.91 -3.77
CA LYS A 32 4.56 -7.06 -3.50
C LYS A 32 5.39 -5.81 -3.84
N GLN A 33 4.91 -4.99 -4.76
CA GLN A 33 5.57 -3.75 -5.20
C GLN A 33 5.05 -2.53 -4.45
N THR A 34 3.87 -2.64 -3.82
CA THR A 34 3.27 -1.57 -3.00
C THR A 34 4.14 -1.28 -1.78
N PRO A 35 4.41 0.00 -1.45
CA PRO A 35 5.19 0.38 -0.27
C PRO A 35 4.47 -0.03 1.03
N LYS A 36 5.26 -0.24 2.11
CA LYS A 36 4.72 -0.66 3.41
C LYS A 36 3.70 0.33 3.97
N GLN A 37 3.94 1.62 3.81
CA GLN A 37 3.07 2.70 4.28
C GLN A 37 1.65 2.60 3.67
N GLU A 38 1.54 2.51 2.34
CA GLU A 38 0.26 2.40 1.63
C GLU A 38 -0.55 1.16 2.08
N LEU A 39 0.13 0.05 2.40
CA LEU A 39 -0.51 -1.15 2.93
C LEU A 39 -1.08 -0.94 4.34
N ILE A 40 -0.35 -0.23 5.21
CA ILE A 40 -0.77 0.08 6.59
C ILE A 40 -1.94 1.08 6.58
N ASP A 41 -1.83 2.14 5.77
CA ASP A 41 -2.90 3.12 5.60
C ASP A 41 -4.19 2.46 5.10
N TYR A 42 -4.07 1.52 4.16
CA TYR A 42 -5.21 0.75 3.68
C TYR A 42 -5.85 -0.14 4.76
N ILE A 43 -5.04 -0.71 5.67
CA ILE A 43 -5.54 -1.51 6.80
C ILE A 43 -6.34 -0.64 7.78
N ASN A 44 -5.84 0.57 8.06
CA ASN A 44 -6.42 1.50 9.02
C ASN A 44 -7.69 2.21 8.50
N ASN A 45 -7.84 2.35 7.18
CA ASN A 45 -9.03 2.97 6.61
C ASN A 45 -10.32 2.16 6.92
N ALA A 46 -11.36 2.83 7.39
CA ALA A 46 -12.66 2.24 7.73
C ALA A 46 -13.37 1.62 6.50
N ASN A 47 -13.28 2.26 5.33
CA ASN A 47 -14.00 1.86 4.11
C ASN A 47 -13.29 0.78 3.29
N SER A 48 -12.14 0.30 3.76
CA SER A 48 -11.34 -0.69 3.06
C SER A 48 -11.95 -2.10 3.14
N LYS A 49 -11.96 -2.80 2.00
CA LYS A 49 -12.54 -4.16 1.90
C LYS A 49 -11.81 -5.17 2.82
N PRO A 50 -12.52 -5.94 3.65
CA PRO A 50 -11.90 -6.89 4.60
C PRO A 50 -10.93 -7.90 3.96
N LYS A 51 -11.30 -8.43 2.78
CA LYS A 51 -10.46 -9.38 2.02
C LYS A 51 -9.13 -8.78 1.57
N ILE A 52 -9.11 -7.48 1.24
CA ILE A 52 -7.87 -6.80 0.84
C ILE A 52 -7.03 -6.49 2.09
N LYS A 53 -7.65 -6.08 3.21
CA LYS A 53 -6.94 -5.91 4.48
C LYS A 53 -6.19 -7.18 4.90
N GLN A 54 -6.81 -8.35 4.77
CA GLN A 54 -6.14 -9.62 5.09
C GLN A 54 -4.93 -9.88 4.18
N LYS A 55 -5.04 -9.58 2.89
CA LYS A 55 -3.92 -9.70 1.94
C LYS A 55 -2.77 -8.74 2.29
N CYS A 56 -3.08 -7.50 2.68
CA CYS A 56 -2.09 -6.54 3.16
C CYS A 56 -1.38 -7.04 4.42
N ARG A 57 -2.13 -7.57 5.40
CA ARG A 57 -1.54 -8.18 6.60
C ARG A 57 -0.60 -9.33 6.27
N ASN A 58 -1.03 -10.27 5.43
CA ASN A 58 -0.20 -11.41 5.01
C ASN A 58 1.09 -10.93 4.31
N GLU A 59 1.00 -9.91 3.46
CA GLU A 59 2.16 -9.33 2.78
C GLU A 59 3.11 -8.63 3.76
N LEU A 60 2.59 -7.91 4.76
CA LEU A 60 3.40 -7.29 5.81
C LEU A 60 4.10 -8.34 6.68
N THR A 61 3.39 -9.42 7.06
CA THR A 61 3.97 -10.58 7.75
C THR A 61 5.08 -11.22 6.92
N ARG A 62 4.87 -11.42 5.62
CA ARG A 62 5.89 -11.96 4.69
C ARG A 62 7.14 -11.08 4.62
N ARG A 63 6.99 -9.76 4.79
CA ARG A 63 8.09 -8.78 4.84
C ARG A 63 8.74 -8.65 6.23
N GLY A 64 8.32 -9.44 7.21
CA GLY A 64 8.84 -9.39 8.59
C GLY A 64 8.35 -8.20 9.42
N VAL A 65 7.24 -7.56 9.04
CA VAL A 65 6.68 -6.42 9.79
C VAL A 65 5.69 -6.90 10.83
N LYS A 66 5.92 -6.57 12.10
CA LYS A 66 4.99 -6.86 13.21
C LYS A 66 3.98 -5.72 13.36
N LEU A 67 2.69 -6.06 13.31
CA LEU A 67 1.60 -5.10 13.51
C LEU A 67 1.16 -5.11 14.98
N ILE A 68 1.06 -3.92 15.58
CA ILE A 68 0.57 -3.72 16.93
C ILE A 68 -0.71 -2.90 16.84
N LYS A 69 -1.78 -3.35 17.50
CA LYS A 69 -3.03 -2.61 17.60
C LYS A 69 -2.93 -1.61 18.75
N VAL A 70 -3.05 -0.33 18.43
CA VAL A 70 -3.03 0.77 19.40
C VAL A 70 -4.48 1.23 19.64
N PRO A 71 -4.86 1.59 20.88
CA PRO A 71 -6.17 2.22 21.13
C PRO A 71 -6.28 3.56 20.39
N GLN A 72 -7.49 3.91 19.95
CA GLN A 72 -7.70 5.16 19.19
C GLN A 72 -7.54 6.42 20.04
N SER A 73 -7.61 6.30 21.36
CA SER A 73 -7.47 7.39 22.32
C SER A 73 -6.03 7.89 22.48
N GLU A 74 -5.03 7.11 22.07
CA GLU A 74 -3.61 7.39 22.34
C GLU A 74 -2.81 7.55 21.05
N SER A 75 -1.78 8.40 21.10
CA SER A 75 -0.78 8.46 20.04
C SER A 75 0.11 7.21 20.08
N THR A 76 0.66 6.85 18.91
CA THR A 76 1.60 5.71 18.83
C THR A 76 2.85 5.94 19.68
N GLN A 77 3.32 7.18 19.80
CA GLN A 77 4.51 7.50 20.60
C GLN A 77 4.24 7.34 22.10
N ASP A 78 3.05 7.72 22.56
CA ASP A 78 2.64 7.60 23.96
C ASP A 78 2.54 6.12 24.37
N PHE A 79 1.92 5.30 23.51
CA PHE A 79 1.84 3.86 23.71
C PHE A 79 3.20 3.18 23.82
N LEU A 80 4.16 3.56 22.96
CA LEU A 80 5.52 3.02 22.98
C LEU A 80 6.31 3.48 24.20
N THR A 81 6.05 4.70 24.69
CA THR A 81 6.70 5.24 25.88
C THR A 81 6.25 4.52 27.15
N ARG A 82 4.98 4.12 27.24
CA ARG A 82 4.44 3.31 28.36
C ARG A 82 5.00 1.90 28.44
N LEU A 83 5.42 1.33 27.32
CA LEU A 83 5.95 -0.04 27.25
C LEU A 83 7.44 -0.14 27.58
N LYS A 84 8.16 0.99 27.64
CA LYS A 84 9.55 1.07 28.07
C LYS A 84 9.63 1.17 29.59
#